data_AF-A0A441BUM5-F1
#
_entry.id   AF-A0A441BUM5-F1
#
_cell.length_a   1.000
_cell.length_b   1.000
_cell.length_c   1.000
_cell.angle_alpha   90.00
_cell.angle_beta   90.00
_cell.angle_gamma   90.00
#
_symmetry.space_group_name_H-M   'P 1'
#
loop_
_entity.id
_entity.type
_entity.pdbx_description
1 polymer ?
#
loop_
_entity_poly.entity_id
_entity_poly.type
_entity_poly.pdbx_seq_one_letter_code
_entity_poly.pdbx_strand_id
1 'polypeptide(L)' 'WEQRLAASPQRQALESAVAGNLPDTVFEALGAFRKEHVEKATKVATRKASEMALGAINAATDLTVGGSADLTHSNLTITK' A
#
# COMPACT_ATOMS: atom_id res chain seq x y z
N TRP A 1 17.82 -2.23 -20.54
CA TRP A 1 16.73 -1.43 -19.94
C TRP A 1 17.25 -0.10 -19.41
N GLU A 2 18.50 -0.03 -18.95
CA GLU A 2 19.17 1.19 -18.47
C GLU A 2 19.11 2.36 -19.47
N GLN A 3 19.36 2.12 -20.76
CA GLN A 3 19.23 3.16 -21.80
C GLN A 3 17.80 3.72 -21.90
N ARG A 4 16.78 2.86 -21.75
CA ARG A 4 15.37 3.29 -21.71
C ARG A 4 15.06 4.10 -20.46
N LEU A 5 15.65 3.74 -19.32
CA LEU A 5 15.50 4.49 -18.08
C LEU A 5 16.16 5.85 -18.19
N ALA A 6 17.40 5.91 -18.69
CA ALA A 6 18.17 7.14 -18.85
C ALA A 6 17.46 8.17 -19.74
N ALA A 7 16.74 7.72 -20.77
CA ALA A 7 15.99 8.57 -21.70
C ALA A 7 14.54 8.86 -21.25
N SER A 8 14.07 8.28 -20.14
CA SER A 8 12.67 8.41 -19.71
C SER A 8 12.45 9.68 -18.87
N PRO A 9 11.39 10.46 -19.13
CA PRO A 9 11.00 11.56 -18.23
C PRO A 9 10.56 11.05 -16.84
N GLN A 10 10.23 9.76 -16.70
CA GLN A 10 9.86 9.14 -15.44
C GLN A 10 11.06 8.54 -14.67
N ARG A 11 12.30 8.80 -15.12
CA ARG A 11 13.50 8.22 -14.50
C ARG A 11 13.56 8.41 -12.99
N GLN A 12 13.42 9.65 -12.54
CA GLN A 12 13.51 9.97 -11.12
C GLN A 12 12.39 9.33 -10.31
N ALA A 13 11.18 9.24 -10.86
CA ALA A 13 10.05 8.58 -10.21
C ALA A 13 10.30 7.07 -10.04
N LEU A 14 10.81 6.40 -11.07
CA LEU A 14 11.16 4.98 -10.98
C LEU A 14 12.31 4.75 -10.01
N GLU A 15 13.39 5.54 -10.08
CA GLU A 15 14.53 5.43 -9.16
C GLU A 15 14.10 5.64 -7.71
N SER A 16 13.21 6.62 -7.45
CA SER A 16 12.66 6.88 -6.11
C SER A 16 11.79 5.72 -5.62
N ALA A 17 10.96 5.15 -6.48
CA ALA A 17 10.13 3.98 -6.13
C ALA A 17 10.98 2.74 -5.84
N VAL A 18 12.03 2.50 -6.64
CA VAL A 18 12.97 1.39 -6.44
C VAL A 18 13.80 1.56 -5.17
N ALA A 19 14.13 2.80 -4.79
CA ALA A 19 14.83 3.06 -3.53
C ALA A 19 14.01 2.66 -2.29
N GLY A 20 12.67 2.59 -2.41
CA GLY A 20 11.79 2.07 -1.35
C GLY A 20 11.67 2.98 -0.13
N ASN A 21 12.01 4.27 -0.27
CA ASN A 21 11.84 5.24 0.80
C ASN A 21 10.35 5.55 0.97
N LEU A 22 9.76 5.01 2.03
CA LEU A 22 8.36 5.26 2.37
C LEU A 22 8.21 6.64 3.04
N PRO A 23 7.16 7.42 2.69
CA PRO A 23 6.88 8.66 3.39
C PRO A 23 6.39 8.40 4.82
N ASP A 24 6.70 9.31 5.74
CA ASP A 24 6.32 9.21 7.16
C ASP A 24 4.80 9.05 7.35
N THR A 25 4.02 9.60 6.42
CA THR A 25 2.55 9.48 6.35
C THR A 25 2.05 8.04 6.39
N VAL A 26 2.81 7.08 5.86
CA VAL A 26 2.44 5.65 5.91
C VAL A 26 2.48 5.15 7.36
N PHE A 27 3.51 5.52 8.11
CA PHE A 27 3.67 5.10 9.51
C PHE A 27 2.64 5.79 10.40
N GLU A 28 2.35 7.07 10.16
CA GLU A 28 1.29 7.81 10.85
C GLU A 28 -0.08 7.18 10.59
N ALA A 29 -0.41 6.87 9.34
CA ALA A 29 -1.68 6.24 8.96
C ALA A 29 -1.84 4.87 9.62
N LEU A 30 -0.79 4.02 9.60
CA LEU A 30 -0.80 2.72 10.28
C LEU A 30 -0.90 2.84 11.80
N GLY A 31 -0.29 3.88 12.39
CA GLY A 31 -0.40 4.20 13.80
C GLY A 31 -1.83 4.54 14.20
N ALA A 32 -2.48 5.44 13.45
CA ALA A 32 -3.88 5.82 13.63
C ALA A 32 -4.81 4.62 13.43
N PHE A 33 -4.64 3.87 12.35
CA PHE A 33 -5.39 2.64 12.04
C PHE A 33 -5.36 1.64 13.20
N ARG A 34 -4.17 1.34 13.73
CA ARG A 34 -4.02 0.41 14.86
C ARG A 34 -4.74 0.92 16.11
N LYS A 35 -4.56 2.20 16.46
CA LYS A 35 -5.20 2.79 17.64
C LYS A 35 -6.73 2.68 17.53
N GLU A 36 -7.29 3.10 16.40
CA GLU A 36 -8.72 3.05 16.13
C GLU A 36 -9.28 1.62 16.27
N HIS A 37 -8.63 0.63 15.66
CA HIS A 37 -9.15 -0.74 15.66
C HIS A 37 -9.00 -1.46 17.00
N VAL A 38 -8.00 -1.09 17.81
CA VAL A 38 -7.88 -1.52 19.21
C VAL A 38 -9.03 -0.95 20.04
N GLU A 39 -9.28 0.36 19.94
CA GLU A 39 -10.37 1.04 20.68
C GLU A 39 -11.75 0.49 20.29
N LYS A 40 -11.97 0.22 19.00
CA LYS A 40 -13.25 -0.33 18.50
C LYS A 40 -13.44 -1.82 18.76
N ALA A 41 -12.41 -2.52 19.25
CA ALA A 41 -12.39 -3.99 19.39
C ALA A 41 -12.95 -4.69 18.13
N THR A 42 -12.39 -4.32 16.98
CA THR A 42 -12.97 -4.64 15.66
C THR A 42 -13.10 -6.15 15.44
N LYS A 43 -14.32 -6.61 15.09
CA LYS A 43 -14.63 -8.04 14.85
C LYS A 43 -14.87 -8.31 13.37
N VAL A 44 -13.79 -8.52 12.63
CA VAL A 44 -13.83 -8.93 11.22
C VAL A 44 -12.88 -10.10 10.98
N ALA A 45 -13.09 -10.85 9.91
CA ALA A 45 -12.14 -11.87 9.47
C ALA A 45 -10.78 -11.23 9.14
N THR A 46 -9.68 -11.95 9.38
CA THR A 46 -8.32 -11.42 9.17
C THR A 46 -8.06 -10.96 7.72
N ARG A 47 -8.64 -11.63 6.73
CA ARG A 47 -8.60 -11.17 5.32
C ARG A 47 -9.25 -9.78 5.12
N LYS A 48 -10.34 -9.48 5.84
CA LYS A 48 -10.99 -8.17 5.78
C LYS A 48 -10.18 -7.13 6.53
N ALA A 49 -9.57 -7.50 7.66
CA ALA A 49 -8.62 -6.64 8.35
C ALA A 49 -7.42 -6.28 7.45
N SER A 50 -6.94 -7.23 6.63
CA SER A 50 -5.88 -6.99 5.64
C SER A 50 -6.32 -5.99 4.57
N GLU A 51 -7.53 -6.11 4.01
CA GLU A 51 -8.07 -5.13 3.05
C GLU A 51 -8.13 -3.72 3.66
N MET A 52 -8.58 -3.61 4.91
CA MET A 52 -8.67 -2.32 5.60
C MET A 52 -7.28 -1.70 5.84
N ALA A 53 -6.28 -2.52 6.20
CA ALA A 53 -4.90 -2.06 6.34
C ALA A 53 -4.30 -1.64 4.98
N LEU A 54 -4.55 -2.41 3.91
CA LEU A 54 -4.16 -2.04 2.55
C LEU A 54 -4.77 -0.70 2.14
N GLY A 55 -6.04 -0.45 2.50
CA GLY A 55 -6.69 0.84 2.27
C GLY A 55 -5.98 2.01 2.97
N ALA A 56 -5.51 1.82 4.20
CA ALA A 56 -4.74 2.83 4.92
C ALA A 56 -3.35 3.08 4.30
N ILE A 57 -2.67 2.01 3.86
CA ILE A 57 -1.34 2.11 3.23
C ILE A 57 -1.44 2.79 1.86
N ASN A 58 -2.31 2.30 0.97
CA ASN A 58 -2.42 2.82 -0.39
C ASN A 58 -2.90 4.29 -0.42
N ALA A 59 -3.72 4.71 0.55
CA ALA A 59 -4.11 6.12 0.67
C ALA A 59 -2.94 7.03 1.08
N ALA A 60 -1.89 6.47 1.68
CA ALA A 60 -0.73 7.20 2.18
C ALA A 60 0.49 7.16 1.25
N THR A 61 0.51 6.28 0.23
CA THR A 61 1.60 6.18 -0.73
C THR A 61 1.18 5.56 -2.06
N ASP A 62 1.73 6.09 -3.17
CA ASP A 62 1.58 5.52 -4.52
C ASP A 62 2.63 4.43 -4.82
N LEU A 63 3.48 4.09 -3.85
CA LEU A 63 4.59 3.14 -4.04
C LEU A 63 4.15 1.67 -4.03
N THR A 64 2.90 1.37 -3.65
CA THR A 64 2.39 0.01 -3.57
C THR A 64 2.10 -0.57 -4.94
N VAL A 65 2.65 -1.75 -5.23
CA VAL A 65 2.29 -2.57 -6.39
C VAL A 65 1.71 -3.88 -5.87
N GLY A 66 0.39 -4.00 -5.89
CA GLY A 66 -0.34 -5.13 -5.31
C GLY A 66 -1.27 -5.83 -6.30
N GLY A 67 -1.71 -7.03 -5.95
CA GLY A 67 -2.66 -7.80 -6.73
C GLY A 67 -2.91 -9.19 -6.15
N SER A 68 -3.78 -9.96 -6.80
CA SER A 68 -4.06 -11.34 -6.44
C SER A 68 -4.25 -12.18 -7.69
N ALA A 69 -3.71 -13.39 -7.69
CA ALA A 69 -3.87 -14.33 -8.80
C ALA A 69 -5.29 -14.91 -8.81
N ASP A 70 -6.16 -14.37 -9.67
CA ASP A 70 -7.58 -14.77 -9.86
C ASP A 70 -8.46 -14.76 -8.59
N LEU A 71 -7.94 -14.20 -7.49
CA LEU A 71 -8.56 -14.24 -6.16
C LEU A 71 -8.76 -12.85 -5.56
N THR A 72 -8.76 -11.78 -6.37
CA THR A 72 -8.84 -10.38 -5.89
C THR A 72 -9.97 -10.14 -4.89
N HIS A 73 -11.18 -10.64 -5.16
CA HIS A 73 -12.33 -10.49 -4.27
C HIS A 73 -12.35 -11.50 -3.12
N SER A 74 -11.61 -12.60 -3.22
CA SER A 74 -11.52 -13.62 -2.16
C SER A 74 -10.46 -13.28 -1.12
N ASN A 75 -9.32 -12.77 -1.60
CA ASN A 75 -8.19 -12.28 -0.81
C ASN A 75 -8.37 -10.82 -0.38
N LEU A 76 -9.33 -10.12 -0.98
CA LEU A 76 -9.66 -8.73 -0.66
C LEU A 76 -8.48 -7.79 -0.88
N THR A 77 -7.81 -7.93 -2.03
CA THR A 77 -6.72 -7.05 -2.48
C THR A 77 -7.24 -5.92 -3.40
N ILE A 78 -8.55 -5.67 -3.39
CA ILE A 78 -9.20 -4.59 -4.12
C ILE A 78 -9.26 -3.35 -3.23
N THR A 79 -8.28 -2.47 -3.39
CA THR A 79 -8.19 -1.22 -2.65
C THR A 79 -7.93 -0.07 -3.62
N LYS A 80 -8.28 1.15 -3.20
CA LYS A 80 -7.98 2.36 -3.97
C LYS A 80 -6.48 2.62 -4.04
#